data_AF-A0A9E4DYR6-F1
#
_entry.id   AF-A0A9E4DYR6-F1
#
_cell.length_a   1.000
_cell.length_b   1.000
_cell.length_c   1.000
_cell.angle_alpha   90.00
_cell.angle_beta   90.00
_cell.angle_gamma   90.00
#
_symmetry.space_group_name_H-M   'P 1'
#
loop_
_entity.id
_entity.type
_entity.pdbx_description
1 polymer ?
#
loop_
_entity_poly.entity_id
_entity_poly.type
_entity_poly.pdbx_seq_one_letter_code
_entity_poly.pdbx_strand_id
1 'polypeptide(L)'
;MPKFVSAHIIACMTRQDVERLAKRFIDDESDGVKSLKVQCDTVLGRMVCEWEAPDRDTLVEWLKKRHVHFRGGGEWVMRVQLETADNTVARL
;
A
#
# COMPACT_ATOMS: atom_id res chain seq x y z
N MET A 1 14.89 -3.90 -1.69
CA MET A 1 13.83 -4.92 -1.53
C MET A 1 12.78 -4.64 -2.61
N PRO A 2 12.04 -5.64 -3.15
CA PRO A 2 11.06 -5.35 -4.20
C PRO A 2 10.02 -4.32 -3.75
N LYS A 3 9.71 -3.36 -4.62
CA LYS A 3 8.65 -2.38 -4.37
C LYS A 3 7.33 -2.84 -4.93
N PHE A 4 6.26 -2.47 -4.24
CA PHE A 4 4.89 -2.75 -4.66
C PHE A 4 4.02 -1.52 -4.53
N VAL A 5 3.04 -1.40 -5.42
CA VAL A 5 1.95 -0.42 -5.33
C VAL A 5 0.66 -1.16 -5.09
N SER A 6 -0.15 -0.67 -4.15
CA SER A 6 -1.49 -1.19 -3.90
C SER A 6 -2.55 -0.10 -3.98
N ALA A 7 -3.73 -0.39 -4.54
CA ALA A 7 -4.88 0.52 -4.53
C ALA A 7 -6.06 -0.03 -3.71
N HIS A 8 -6.73 0.87 -2.97
CA HIS A 8 -7.78 0.56 -2.00
C HIS A 8 -8.97 1.53 -2.08
N ILE A 9 -10.15 1.06 -1.67
CA ILE A 9 -11.36 1.88 -1.52
C ILE A 9 -11.57 2.19 -0.04
N ILE A 10 -11.74 3.48 0.27
CA ILE A 10 -11.92 4.01 1.63
C ILE A 10 -13.17 4.92 1.74
N ALA A 11 -14.13 4.80 0.82
CA ALA A 11 -15.29 5.69 0.62
C ALA A 11 -16.27 5.86 1.79
N CYS A 12 -16.04 5.23 2.93
CA CYS A 12 -16.84 5.41 4.14
C CYS A 12 -16.00 5.74 5.38
N MET A 13 -14.68 5.91 5.22
CA MET A 13 -13.80 6.23 6.33
C MET A 13 -13.80 7.73 6.58
N THR A 14 -13.87 8.13 7.85
CA THR A 14 -13.60 9.52 8.21
C THR A 14 -12.12 9.85 7.96
N ARG A 15 -11.80 11.13 7.83
CA ARG A 15 -10.39 11.55 7.72
C ARG A 15 -9.55 11.03 8.89
N GLN A 16 -10.08 11.03 10.12
CA GLN A 16 -9.39 10.53 11.30
C GLN A 16 -9.12 9.02 11.22
N ASP A 17 -10.07 8.25 10.70
CA ASP A 17 -9.89 6.81 10.50
C ASP A 17 -8.82 6.51 9.44
N VAL A 18 -8.77 7.32 8.37
CA VAL A 18 -7.74 7.21 7.33
C VAL A 18 -6.35 7.54 7.90
N GLU A 19 -6.23 8.61 8.68
CA GLU A 19 -4.98 8.98 9.35
C GLU A 19 -4.52 7.86 10.32
N ARG A 20 -5.45 7.27 11.08
CA ARG A 20 -5.15 6.14 11.97
C ARG A 20 -4.72 4.90 11.20
N LEU A 21 -5.39 4.59 10.08
CA LEU A 21 -5.01 3.48 9.22
C LEU A 21 -3.61 3.66 8.64
N ALA A 22 -3.32 4.85 8.08
CA ALA A 22 -2.00 5.15 7.53
C ALA A 22 -0.90 5.06 8.60
N LYS A 23 -1.17 5.56 9.81
CA LYS A 23 -0.23 5.46 10.93
C LYS A 23 0.04 4.01 11.33
N ARG A 24 -0.99 3.15 11.37
CA ARG A 24 -0.82 1.71 11.64
C ARG A 24 0.08 1.01 10.62
N PHE A 25 0.08 1.44 9.35
CA PHE A 25 0.99 0.85 8.37
C PHE A 25 2.46 1.12 8.67
N ILE A 26 2.76 2.23 9.34
CA ILE A 26 4.11 2.62 9.75
C ILE A 26 4.47 1.97 11.09
N ASP A 27 3.55 2.00 12.06
CA ASP A 27 3.79 1.51 13.41
C ASP A 27 3.89 -0.04 13.46
N ASP A 28 3.18 -0.75 12.56
CA ASP A 28 3.09 -2.21 12.57
C ASP A 28 3.98 -2.89 11.49
N GLU A 29 5.07 -2.26 11.02
CA GLU A 29 5.99 -2.88 10.05
C GLU A 29 6.54 -4.23 10.56
N SER A 30 6.28 -5.32 9.83
CA SER A 30 6.63 -6.69 10.23
C SER A 30 6.79 -7.58 9.00
N ASP A 31 7.34 -8.78 9.16
CA ASP A 31 7.45 -9.79 8.09
C ASP A 31 8.21 -9.31 6.84
N GLY A 32 9.09 -8.31 7.00
CA GLY A 32 9.81 -7.66 5.91
C GLY A 32 8.96 -6.69 5.08
N VAL A 33 7.73 -6.37 5.51
CA VAL A 33 6.86 -5.38 4.86
C VAL A 33 7.09 -3.99 5.46
N LYS A 34 7.34 -3.01 4.60
CA LYS A 34 7.52 -1.60 4.98
C LYS A 34 6.58 -0.68 4.20
N SER A 35 6.05 0.33 4.86
CA SER A 35 5.20 1.36 4.24
C SER A 35 6.06 2.53 3.77
N LEU A 36 6.19 2.70 2.46
CA LEU A 36 7.00 3.79 1.89
C LEU A 36 6.21 5.10 1.76
N LYS A 37 4.98 4.99 1.26
CA LYS A 37 4.15 6.16 0.97
C LYS A 37 2.67 5.78 0.98
N VAL A 38 1.84 6.68 1.49
CA VAL A 38 0.38 6.55 1.46
C VAL A 38 -0.20 7.84 0.90
N GLN A 39 -1.04 7.73 -0.12
CA GLN A 39 -1.74 8.84 -0.77
C GLN A 39 -3.23 8.54 -0.76
N CYS A 40 -4.04 9.50 -0.34
CA CYS A 40 -5.49 9.31 -0.20
C CYS A 40 -6.26 10.45 -0.87
N ASP A 41 -7.38 10.09 -1.49
CA ASP A 41 -8.46 10.98 -1.85
C ASP A 41 -9.64 10.67 -0.93
N THR A 42 -9.88 11.52 0.06
CA THR A 42 -10.98 11.37 1.02
C THR A 42 -12.33 11.80 0.45
N VAL A 43 -12.37 12.44 -0.73
CA VAL A 43 -13.61 12.84 -1.41
C VAL A 43 -14.13 11.68 -2.25
N LEU A 44 -13.27 11.05 -3.07
CA LEU A 44 -13.63 9.88 -3.87
C LEU A 44 -13.47 8.55 -3.13
N GLY A 45 -12.89 8.60 -1.93
CA GLY A 45 -12.70 7.42 -1.11
C GLY A 45 -11.73 6.43 -1.74
N ARG A 46 -10.54 6.90 -2.11
CA ARG A 46 -9.49 6.09 -2.73
C ARG A 46 -8.18 6.27 -1.98
N MET A 47 -7.39 5.20 -1.94
CA MET A 47 -6.07 5.20 -1.34
C MET A 47 -5.11 4.41 -2.24
N VAL A 48 -3.90 4.94 -2.40
CA VAL A 48 -2.79 4.26 -3.06
C VAL A 48 -1.62 4.24 -2.09
N CYS A 49 -0.97 3.08 -1.97
CA CYS A 49 0.14 2.87 -1.08
C CYS A 49 1.33 2.28 -1.83
N GLU A 50 2.53 2.72 -1.48
CA GLU A 50 3.80 2.17 -1.91
C GLU A 50 4.43 1.39 -0.76
N TRP A 51 4.99 0.23 -1.07
CA TRP A 51 5.52 -0.72 -0.09
C TRP A 51 6.88 -1.25 -0.52
N GLU A 52 7.68 -1.69 0.46
CA GLU A 52 8.68 -2.73 0.23
C GLU A 52 8.20 -4.04 0.86
N ALA A 53 8.43 -5.17 0.19
CA ALA A 53 8.14 -6.49 0.75
C ALA A 53 9.03 -7.57 0.09
N PRO A 54 9.20 -8.76 0.72
CA PRO A 54 9.95 -9.86 0.10
C PRO A 54 9.32 -10.32 -1.22
N ASP A 55 8.01 -10.46 -1.24
CA ASP A 55 7.20 -10.85 -2.41
C ASP A 55 5.75 -10.36 -2.28
N ARG A 56 4.98 -10.54 -3.36
CA ARG A 56 3.58 -10.09 -3.44
C ARG A 56 2.70 -10.80 -2.41
N ASP A 57 2.89 -12.10 -2.21
CA ASP A 57 2.00 -12.90 -1.39
C ASP A 57 2.18 -12.55 0.09
N THR A 58 3.41 -12.31 0.51
CA THR A 58 3.76 -11.78 1.83
C THR A 58 3.06 -10.45 2.10
N LEU A 59 3.12 -9.51 1.15
CA LEU A 59 2.42 -8.22 1.28
C LEU A 59 0.89 -8.40 1.37
N VAL A 60 0.31 -9.23 0.51
CA VAL A 60 -1.14 -9.48 0.50
C VAL A 60 -1.61 -10.09 1.82
N GLU A 61 -0.91 -11.11 2.33
CA GLU A 61 -1.25 -11.74 3.61
C GLU A 61 -1.05 -10.79 4.79
N TRP A 62 0.01 -9.98 4.78
CA TRP A 62 0.27 -8.98 5.80
C TRP A 62 -0.84 -7.91 5.87
N LEU A 63 -1.33 -7.46 4.71
CA LEU A 63 -2.44 -6.51 4.60
C LEU A 63 -3.77 -7.12 5.05
N LYS A 64 -4.05 -8.38 4.67
CA LYS A 64 -5.24 -9.12 5.12
C LYS A 64 -5.29 -9.25 6.65
N LYS A 65 -4.17 -9.59 7.30
CA LYS A 65 -4.06 -9.66 8.77
C LYS A 65 -4.36 -8.32 9.45
N ARG A 66 -4.23 -7.21 8.73
CA ARG A 66 -4.53 -5.84 9.20
C ARG A 66 -5.91 -5.34 8.80
N HIS A 67 -6.77 -6.24 8.31
CA HIS A 67 -8.12 -5.96 7.80
C HIS A 67 -8.16 -5.05 6.58
N VAL A 68 -7.06 -5.01 5.81
CA VAL A 68 -7.03 -4.35 4.50
C VAL A 68 -7.32 -5.40 3.44
N HIS A 69 -8.56 -5.38 2.94
CA HIS A 69 -9.05 -6.36 1.99
C HIS A 69 -9.03 -5.79 0.57
N PHE A 70 -8.52 -6.59 -0.35
CA PHE A 70 -8.63 -6.32 -1.78
C PHE A 70 -9.98 -6.81 -2.30
N ARG A 71 -10.59 -6.09 -3.24
CA ARG A 71 -11.67 -6.67 -4.05
C ARG A 71 -11.04 -7.75 -4.95
N GLY A 72 -11.62 -8.96 -4.97
CA GLY A 72 -11.11 -10.09 -5.74
C GLY A 72 -9.81 -10.69 -5.15
N GLY A 73 -8.97 -11.28 -6.01
CA GLY A 73 -7.75 -12.02 -5.64
C GLY A 73 -6.50 -11.17 -5.35
N GLY A 74 -6.65 -9.89 -4.98
CA GLY A 74 -5.51 -8.97 -4.82
C GLY A 74 -5.06 -8.34 -6.14
N GLU A 75 -5.95 -8.17 -7.10
CA GLU A 75 -5.66 -7.66 -8.46
C GLU A 75 -4.99 -6.28 -8.46
N TRP A 76 -5.18 -5.50 -7.39
CA TRP A 76 -4.61 -4.17 -7.27
C TRP A 76 -3.27 -4.12 -6.54
N VAL A 77 -2.51 -5.23 -6.45
CA VAL A 77 -1.11 -5.22 -5.99
C VAL A 77 -0.17 -5.44 -7.17
N MET A 78 0.53 -4.38 -7.56
CA MET A 78 1.47 -4.36 -8.67
C MET A 78 2.91 -4.34 -8.15
N ARG A 79 3.78 -5.21 -8.67
CA ARG A 79 5.23 -5.08 -8.45
C ARG A 79 5.77 -3.95 -9.30
N VAL A 80 6.53 -3.05 -8.70
CA VAL A 80 7.21 -1.96 -9.42
C VAL A 80 8.51 -2.51 -10.00
N GLN A 81 8.60 -2.53 -11.33
CA GLN A 81 9.80 -2.93 -12.07
C GLN A 81 10.57 -1.73 -12.62
N LEU A 82 9.85 -0.62 -12.85
CA LEU A 82 10.33 0.65 -13.36
C LEU A 82 9.58 1.76 -12.63
N GLU A 83 10.30 2.78 -12.18
CA GLU A 83 9.71 3.99 -11.59
C GLU A 83 10.45 5.24 -12.04
N THR A 84 9.81 6.39 -11.91
CA THR A 84 10.46 7.69 -12.05
C THR A 84 10.75 8.26 -10.67
N ALA A 85 12.02 8.59 -10.40
CA ALA A 85 12.46 9.29 -9.20
C ALA A 85 13.47 10.37 -9.59
N ASP A 86 13.34 11.58 -9.04
CA ASP A 86 14.26 12.69 -9.27
C ASP A 86 14.55 12.98 -10.76
N ASN A 87 13.49 13.02 -11.58
CA ASN A 87 13.54 13.18 -13.05
C ASN A 87 14.33 12.10 -13.81
N THR A 88 14.59 10.95 -13.19
CA THR A 88 15.24 9.80 -13.81
C THR A 88 14.33 8.58 -13.80
N VAL A 89 14.49 7.69 -14.77
CA VAL A 89 13.81 6.37 -14.78
C VAL A 89 14.75 5.34 -14.14
N ALA A 90 14.33 4.78 -13.01
CA ALA A 90 15.04 3.75 -12.29
C ALA A 90 14.43 2.37 -12.53
N ARG A 91 15.28 1.33 -12.61
CA ARG A 91 14.88 -0.09 -12.57
C ARG A 91 15.10 -0.62 -11.16
N LEU A 92 14.15 -1.41 -10.66
CA LEU A 92 14.12 -1.93 -9.28
C LEU A 92 14.22 -3.46 -9.20
#